data_AF-A0A9N8DV42-F1
#
_entry.id   AF-A0A9N8DV42-F1
#
_cell.length_a   1.000
_cell.length_b   1.000
_cell.length_c   1.000
_cell.angle_alpha   90.00
_cell.angle_beta   90.00
_cell.angle_gamma   90.00
#
_symmetry.space_group_name_H-M   'P 1'
#
loop_
_entity.id
_entity.type
_entity.pdbx_description
1 polymer ?
#
loop_
_entity_poly.entity_id
_entity_poly.type
_entity_poly.pdbx_seq_one_letter_code
_entity_poly.pdbx_strand_id
1 'polypeptide(L)'
;MPSLSQQYWTRINIDNTKDLETRFHTRRLQVLQNVEESNILDWRPYHDFHSYLDHFEFYVLNKTADPSPPLHQLTNYSYFHLPDEKGADGLCWAAKLFYKHYQQPNATALPHVLLAYISRDWGAFSVKWTRGVYLHPDYTERLAKKQKECYDQNGNNILDLYLNHPDTKAVITTQGHDVSNKKGHSIALGLEGYVQVHMISRLLQQQQPRQPRPVPLYISYRERDFRIAPLQPLHKRLQIPNSYQRPWGPDSVQQEVLRPLSQVVRIRRGILYFWRHKIRRLPLNSDMQILQDGMQYFHDVSHAKFMLSPVGWGMDCYRNYEMLYMGTIPVIETRNRTHDRWFRVFDDLPVAFIDHYDNLTNKWLEVEYRRILQGSYRWEKLTKQYWVNFTKAFVE
;
A
#
# COMPACT_ATOMS: atom_id res chain seq x y z
N MET A 1 -26.33 -22.46 35.95
CA MET A 1 -24.88 -22.74 35.90
C MET A 1 -24.32 -22.08 34.65
N PRO A 2 -23.28 -21.23 34.71
CA PRO A 2 -22.71 -20.64 33.50
C PRO A 2 -22.09 -21.77 32.67
N SER A 3 -22.25 -21.71 31.33
CA SER A 3 -21.67 -22.69 30.42
C SER A 3 -20.15 -22.76 30.58
N LEU A 4 -19.57 -23.96 30.42
CA LEU A 4 -18.12 -24.25 30.54
C LEU A 4 -17.20 -23.27 29.78
N SER A 5 -17.70 -22.58 28.74
CA SER A 5 -16.98 -21.51 28.06
C SER A 5 -16.78 -20.26 28.93
N GLN A 6 -17.75 -19.84 29.74
CA GLN A 6 -17.72 -18.59 30.51
C GLN A 6 -16.74 -18.64 31.70
N GLN A 7 -16.46 -19.83 32.23
CA GLN A 7 -15.50 -20.04 33.33
C GLN A 7 -14.04 -20.13 32.85
N TYR A 8 -13.78 -20.45 31.58
CA TYR A 8 -12.42 -20.46 31.03
C TYR A 8 -11.90 -19.06 30.68
N TRP A 9 -12.80 -18.12 30.34
CA TRP A 9 -12.41 -16.77 29.93
C TRP A 9 -12.15 -15.79 31.08
N THR A 10 -12.57 -16.11 32.31
CA THR A 10 -12.49 -15.22 33.47
C THR A 10 -11.17 -15.32 34.27
N ARG A 11 -10.20 -16.14 33.85
CA ARG A 11 -8.91 -16.34 34.55
C ARG A 11 -7.65 -16.10 33.71
N ILE A 12 -7.76 -15.43 32.56
CA ILE A 12 -6.54 -14.96 31.87
C ILE A 12 -6.16 -13.61 32.48
N ASN A 13 -5.07 -13.64 33.25
CA ASN A 13 -4.59 -12.57 34.11
C ASN A 13 -4.31 -11.27 33.33
N ILE A 14 -4.85 -10.14 33.80
CA ILE A 14 -4.68 -8.80 33.19
C ILE A 14 -3.19 -8.45 33.05
N ASP A 15 -2.36 -8.94 33.97
CA ASP A 15 -0.91 -8.75 33.97
C ASP A 15 -0.22 -9.34 32.73
N ASN A 16 -0.74 -10.43 32.16
CA ASN A 16 -0.18 -11.03 30.95
C ASN A 16 -0.43 -10.15 29.71
N THR A 17 -1.51 -9.35 29.69
CA THR A 17 -1.83 -8.51 28.52
C THR A 17 -0.88 -7.33 28.41
N LYS A 18 -0.52 -6.69 29.54
CA LYS A 18 0.44 -5.58 29.58
C LYS A 18 1.83 -6.02 29.14
N ASP A 19 2.27 -7.19 29.57
CA ASP A 19 3.55 -7.76 29.16
C ASP A 19 3.57 -8.10 27.65
N LEU A 20 2.51 -8.74 27.14
CA LEU A 20 2.37 -9.01 25.71
C LEU A 20 2.38 -7.73 24.86
N GLU A 21 1.66 -6.69 25.30
CA GLU A 21 1.63 -5.37 24.66
C GLU A 21 3.02 -4.71 24.65
N THR A 22 3.72 -4.76 25.78
CA THR A 22 5.09 -4.25 25.89
C THR A 22 6.01 -4.97 24.92
N ARG A 23 5.99 -6.32 24.89
CA ARG A 23 6.81 -7.12 23.97
C ARG A 23 6.49 -6.84 22.51
N PHE A 24 5.21 -6.70 22.16
CA PHE A 24 4.76 -6.37 20.80
C PHE A 24 5.35 -5.03 20.33
N HIS A 25 5.24 -3.97 21.14
CA HIS A 25 5.77 -2.66 20.77
C HIS A 25 7.30 -2.58 20.83
N THR A 26 7.95 -3.28 21.77
CA THR A 26 9.41 -3.39 21.82
C THR A 26 9.95 -4.03 20.54
N ARG A 27 9.38 -5.15 20.08
CA ARG A 27 9.81 -5.81 18.83
C ARG A 27 9.66 -4.89 17.62
N ARG A 28 8.56 -4.15 17.53
CA ARG A 28 8.37 -3.14 16.47
C ARG A 28 9.47 -2.09 16.50
N LEU A 29 9.73 -1.49 17.67
CA LEU A 29 10.72 -0.42 17.80
C LEU A 29 12.15 -0.91 17.58
N GLN A 30 12.48 -2.15 17.96
CA GLN A 30 13.79 -2.75 17.66
C GLN A 30 14.13 -2.73 16.17
N VAL A 31 13.11 -2.86 15.30
CA VAL A 31 13.28 -2.82 13.86
C VAL A 31 13.17 -1.40 13.31
N LEU A 32 12.22 -0.60 13.80
CA LEU A 32 11.83 0.66 13.17
C LEU A 32 12.44 1.93 13.78
N GLN A 33 12.91 1.90 15.03
CA GLN A 33 13.34 3.09 15.77
C GLN A 33 14.52 3.82 15.10
N ASN A 34 15.39 3.06 14.43
CA ASN A 34 16.58 3.57 13.74
C ASN A 34 16.49 3.40 12.22
N VAL A 35 15.29 3.22 11.67
CA VAL A 35 15.12 3.19 10.22
C VAL A 35 15.36 4.59 9.67
N GLU A 36 16.37 4.71 8.82
CA GLU A 36 16.63 5.94 8.06
C GLU A 36 15.43 6.30 7.17
N GLU A 37 15.15 7.60 7.02
CA GLU A 37 14.06 8.08 6.18
C GLU A 37 14.17 7.57 4.73
N SER A 38 15.39 7.43 4.23
CA SER A 38 15.67 6.89 2.89
C SER A 38 15.26 5.42 2.73
N ASN A 39 15.12 4.68 3.83
CA ASN A 39 14.68 3.30 3.86
C ASN A 39 13.18 3.15 4.19
N ILE A 40 12.45 4.25 4.30
CA ILE A 40 10.98 4.23 4.33
C ILE A 40 10.47 4.23 2.90
N LEU A 41 9.47 3.40 2.63
CA LEU A 41 8.84 3.36 1.32
C LEU A 41 7.92 4.58 1.20
N ASP A 42 8.37 5.61 0.47
CA ASP A 42 7.60 6.83 0.23
C ASP A 42 7.20 6.93 -1.24
N TRP A 43 5.90 7.09 -1.50
CA TRP A 43 5.44 7.35 -2.87
C TRP A 43 5.03 8.81 -2.95
N ARG A 44 5.98 9.62 -3.37
CA ARG A 44 5.75 11.05 -3.60
C ARG A 44 4.68 11.24 -4.67
N PRO A 45 3.83 12.27 -4.54
CA PRO A 45 2.93 12.63 -5.61
C PRO A 45 3.80 13.00 -6.83
N TYR A 46 3.45 12.47 -8.00
CA TYR A 46 4.14 12.60 -9.30
C TYR A 46 5.31 11.65 -9.58
N HIS A 47 5.02 10.48 -10.16
CA HIS A 47 5.89 9.60 -10.98
C HIS A 47 7.28 9.23 -10.45
N ASP A 48 7.66 9.66 -9.26
CA ASP A 48 8.99 9.56 -8.69
C ASP A 48 9.12 8.24 -7.90
N PHE A 49 8.87 7.13 -8.60
CA PHE A 49 9.10 5.76 -8.12
C PHE A 49 10.61 5.41 -8.08
N HIS A 50 11.46 6.39 -8.41
CA HIS A 50 12.91 6.29 -8.46
C HIS A 50 13.47 5.73 -7.15
N SER A 51 12.94 6.17 -5.99
CA SER A 51 13.47 5.70 -4.70
C SER A 51 13.47 4.18 -4.52
N TYR A 52 12.54 3.46 -5.15
CA TYR A 52 12.51 1.99 -5.21
C TYR A 52 13.20 1.46 -6.47
N LEU A 53 12.84 1.99 -7.64
CA LEU A 53 13.33 1.51 -8.94
C LEU A 53 14.85 1.64 -9.12
N ASP A 54 15.48 2.65 -8.52
CA ASP A 54 16.93 2.91 -8.61
C ASP A 54 17.79 1.78 -8.01
N HIS A 55 17.18 0.80 -7.34
CA HIS A 55 17.87 -0.38 -6.81
C HIS A 55 18.04 -1.51 -7.83
N PHE A 56 17.50 -1.35 -9.04
CA PHE A 56 17.51 -2.35 -10.09
C PHE A 56 18.12 -1.78 -11.38
N GLU A 57 18.98 -2.56 -12.03
CA GLU A 57 19.38 -2.29 -13.40
C GLU A 57 18.31 -2.90 -14.33
N PHE A 58 17.43 -2.06 -14.87
CA PHE A 58 16.29 -2.49 -15.67
C PHE A 58 16.29 -1.90 -17.08
N TYR A 59 15.66 -2.64 -17.99
CA TYR A 59 15.30 -2.14 -19.30
C TYR A 59 13.87 -1.55 -19.28
N VAL A 60 13.69 -0.33 -19.79
CA VAL A 60 12.36 0.30 -19.88
C VAL A 60 11.64 -0.18 -21.14
N LEU A 61 10.53 -0.88 -20.96
CA LEU A 61 9.65 -1.28 -22.05
C LEU A 61 8.80 -0.08 -22.48
N ASN A 62 9.03 0.42 -23.69
CA ASN A 62 8.28 1.55 -24.25
C ASN A 62 7.38 1.07 -25.41
N LYS A 63 6.05 1.13 -25.25
CA LYS A 63 5.12 0.71 -26.31
C LYS A 63 5.11 1.63 -27.52
N THR A 64 5.54 2.87 -27.36
CA THR A 64 5.60 3.86 -28.43
C THR A 64 6.90 3.82 -29.23
N ALA A 65 7.89 3.05 -28.79
CA ALA A 65 9.12 2.83 -29.54
C ALA A 65 8.86 1.89 -30.72
N ASP A 66 8.97 2.43 -31.94
CA ASP A 66 8.91 1.66 -33.19
C ASP A 66 10.29 1.67 -33.88
N PRO A 67 10.94 0.51 -34.09
CA PRO A 67 10.60 -0.80 -33.51
C PRO A 67 11.06 -0.92 -32.05
N SER A 68 10.32 -1.64 -31.22
CA SER A 68 10.84 -2.08 -29.92
C SER A 68 12.08 -2.95 -30.17
N PRO A 69 13.18 -2.77 -29.42
CA PRO A 69 14.37 -3.56 -29.68
C PRO A 69 14.10 -5.05 -29.45
N PRO A 70 14.78 -5.93 -30.20
CA PRO A 70 14.54 -7.35 -30.07
C PRO A 70 14.94 -7.81 -28.66
N LEU A 71 14.05 -8.54 -27.97
CA LEU A 71 14.32 -9.04 -26.62
C LEU A 71 15.58 -9.91 -26.54
N HIS A 72 15.97 -10.58 -27.62
CA HIS A 72 17.23 -11.34 -27.68
C HIS A 72 18.50 -10.48 -27.52
N GLN A 73 18.42 -9.16 -27.71
CA GLN A 73 19.53 -8.23 -27.49
C GLN A 73 19.58 -7.71 -26.04
N LEU A 74 18.58 -8.03 -25.23
CA LEU A 74 18.41 -7.52 -23.86
C LEU A 74 18.73 -8.58 -22.80
N THR A 75 19.53 -9.59 -23.14
CA THR A 75 19.92 -10.68 -22.24
C THR A 75 20.73 -10.23 -21.03
N ASN A 76 21.28 -9.01 -21.06
CA ASN A 76 22.01 -8.43 -19.94
C ASN A 76 21.09 -7.90 -18.83
N TYR A 77 19.78 -7.80 -19.07
CA TYR A 77 18.82 -7.30 -18.10
C TYR A 77 18.01 -8.43 -17.47
N SER A 78 18.01 -8.49 -16.14
CA SER A 78 17.12 -9.37 -15.37
C SER A 78 15.81 -8.67 -14.95
N TYR A 79 15.74 -7.35 -15.09
CA TYR A 79 14.58 -6.55 -14.72
C TYR A 79 14.07 -5.77 -15.93
N PHE A 80 12.76 -5.77 -16.11
CA PHE A 80 12.09 -4.98 -17.14
C PHE A 80 11.07 -4.09 -16.46
N HIS A 81 11.15 -2.79 -16.70
CA HIS A 81 10.20 -1.83 -16.17
C HIS A 81 9.18 -1.49 -17.26
N LEU A 82 7.91 -1.75 -16.96
CA LEU A 82 6.79 -1.28 -17.75
C LEU A 82 6.23 -0.01 -17.08
N PRO A 83 6.58 1.19 -17.59
CA PRO A 83 6.12 2.46 -17.05
C PRO A 83 4.61 2.65 -17.27
N ASP A 84 4.07 3.72 -16.69
CA ASP A 84 2.63 4.06 -16.59
C ASP A 84 1.89 4.13 -17.93
N GLU A 85 1.59 2.97 -18.49
CA GLU A 85 0.72 2.80 -19.64
C GLU A 85 -0.61 2.18 -19.21
N LYS A 86 -1.58 3.05 -18.87
CA LYS A 86 -3.03 2.79 -18.71
C LYS A 86 -3.41 1.35 -18.31
N GLY A 87 -2.89 0.89 -17.16
CA GLY A 87 -3.37 -0.34 -16.49
C GLY A 87 -3.17 -1.64 -17.28
N ALA A 88 -4.19 -2.50 -17.26
CA ALA A 88 -4.16 -3.84 -17.86
C ALA A 88 -3.61 -3.90 -19.29
N ASP A 89 -3.80 -2.84 -20.09
CA ASP A 89 -3.41 -2.81 -21.52
C ASP A 89 -1.89 -2.79 -21.70
N GLY A 90 -1.16 -2.16 -20.78
CA GLY A 90 0.30 -2.21 -20.76
C GLY A 90 0.81 -3.61 -20.43
N LEU A 91 0.22 -4.25 -19.42
CA LEU A 91 0.66 -5.58 -18.99
C LEU A 91 0.44 -6.63 -20.07
N CYS A 92 -0.72 -6.61 -20.74
CA CYS A 92 -0.97 -7.49 -21.88
C CYS A 92 0.02 -7.23 -23.04
N TRP A 93 0.31 -5.96 -23.34
CA TRP A 93 1.29 -5.63 -24.37
C TRP A 93 2.68 -6.18 -24.04
N ALA A 94 3.14 -6.03 -22.79
CA ALA A 94 4.40 -6.61 -22.34
C ALA A 94 4.37 -8.15 -22.45
N ALA A 95 3.28 -8.80 -21.99
CA ALA A 95 3.12 -10.25 -22.10
C ALA A 95 3.20 -10.74 -23.56
N LYS A 96 2.61 -10.01 -24.52
CA LYS A 96 2.73 -10.30 -25.95
C LYS A 96 4.14 -10.16 -26.49
N LEU A 97 4.88 -9.15 -26.03
CA LEU A 97 6.26 -8.93 -26.44
C LEU A 97 7.14 -10.14 -26.05
N PHE A 98 7.04 -10.57 -24.79
CA PHE A 98 7.74 -11.77 -24.31
C PHE A 98 7.24 -13.05 -24.98
N TYR A 99 5.92 -13.21 -25.12
CA TYR A 99 5.35 -14.36 -25.81
C TYR A 99 5.88 -14.50 -27.25
N LYS A 100 5.92 -13.39 -28.00
CA LYS A 100 6.47 -13.37 -29.37
C LYS A 100 7.95 -13.74 -29.41
N HIS A 101 8.74 -13.32 -28.42
CA HIS A 101 10.14 -13.74 -28.28
C HIS A 101 10.24 -15.25 -28.08
N TYR A 102 9.47 -15.82 -27.15
CA TYR A 102 9.52 -17.25 -26.84
C TYR A 102 9.02 -18.17 -27.97
N GLN A 103 8.26 -17.66 -28.94
CA GLN A 103 7.83 -18.42 -30.12
C GLN A 103 8.92 -18.53 -31.20
N GLN A 104 10.05 -17.82 -31.08
CA GLN A 104 11.13 -17.89 -32.08
C GLN A 104 11.88 -19.22 -31.95
N PRO A 105 12.21 -19.93 -33.05
CA PRO A 105 12.88 -21.24 -33.00
C PRO A 105 14.22 -21.23 -32.24
N ASN A 106 14.90 -20.09 -32.23
CA ASN A 106 16.20 -19.89 -31.57
C ASN A 106 16.10 -18.85 -30.44
N ALA A 107 14.93 -18.72 -29.79
CA ALA A 107 14.76 -17.79 -28.69
C ALA A 107 15.76 -18.08 -27.57
N THR A 108 16.56 -17.09 -27.21
CA THR A 108 17.43 -17.18 -26.03
C THR A 108 16.60 -17.15 -24.76
N ALA A 109 17.00 -17.94 -23.76
CA ALA A 109 16.40 -17.86 -22.43
C ALA A 109 16.56 -16.43 -21.89
N LEU A 110 15.48 -15.89 -21.35
CA LEU A 110 15.45 -14.53 -20.79
C LEU A 110 14.76 -14.53 -19.41
N PRO A 111 15.37 -15.18 -18.39
CA PRO A 111 14.89 -15.10 -17.00
C PRO A 111 14.72 -13.65 -16.56
N HIS A 112 13.53 -13.26 -16.12
CA HIS A 112 13.28 -11.86 -15.79
C HIS A 112 12.21 -11.63 -14.73
N VAL A 113 12.30 -10.46 -14.10
CA VAL A 113 11.24 -9.85 -13.29
C VAL A 113 10.68 -8.64 -14.03
N LEU A 114 9.35 -8.59 -14.16
CA LEU A 114 8.65 -7.43 -14.71
C LEU A 114 8.19 -6.51 -13.57
N LEU A 115 8.75 -5.31 -13.50
CA LEU A 115 8.30 -4.21 -12.64
C LEU A 115 7.18 -3.49 -13.40
N ALA A 116 5.93 -3.88 -13.14
CA ALA A 116 4.78 -3.45 -13.92
C ALA A 116 3.95 -2.41 -13.16
N TYR A 117 3.80 -1.22 -13.75
CA TYR A 117 2.91 -0.16 -13.27
C TYR A 117 2.93 -0.01 -11.74
N ILE A 118 4.12 0.29 -11.22
CA ILE A 118 4.31 0.62 -9.81
C ILE A 118 3.78 2.05 -9.66
N SER A 119 2.54 2.19 -9.18
CA SER A 119 1.87 3.48 -9.03
C SER A 119 1.27 3.71 -7.63
N ARG A 120 0.96 4.97 -7.30
CA ARG A 120 0.34 5.37 -6.01
C ARG A 120 -1.10 4.87 -5.88
N ASP A 121 -1.85 4.75 -6.97
CA ASP A 121 -3.31 4.55 -6.90
C ASP A 121 -3.76 3.20 -7.48
N TRP A 122 -2.94 2.55 -8.29
CA TRP A 122 -3.33 1.35 -9.06
C TRP A 122 -2.12 0.46 -9.39
N GLY A 123 -2.29 -0.85 -9.30
CA GLY A 123 -1.33 -1.81 -9.84
C GLY A 123 -1.59 -2.16 -11.31
N ALA A 124 -0.61 -2.80 -11.97
CA ALA A 124 -0.70 -3.36 -13.32
C ALA A 124 -1.85 -4.34 -13.49
N PHE A 125 -2.18 -4.99 -12.38
CA PHE A 125 -3.27 -5.92 -12.28
C PHE A 125 -4.55 -5.26 -11.69
N SER A 126 -4.67 -3.93 -11.79
CA SER A 126 -5.91 -3.24 -11.48
C SER A 126 -6.69 -2.91 -12.75
N VAL A 127 -8.02 -2.99 -12.68
CA VAL A 127 -8.91 -2.51 -13.74
C VAL A 127 -9.45 -1.13 -13.40
N LYS A 128 -9.33 -0.19 -14.35
CA LYS A 128 -9.94 1.14 -14.22
C LYS A 128 -11.46 1.01 -14.22
N TRP A 129 -12.07 1.26 -13.07
CA TRP A 129 -13.53 1.21 -12.88
C TRP A 129 -14.11 2.61 -12.89
N THR A 130 -15.17 2.85 -13.67
CA THR A 130 -15.72 4.19 -13.91
C THR A 130 -16.68 4.70 -12.82
N ARG A 131 -17.03 3.92 -11.79
CA ARG A 131 -18.02 4.32 -10.76
C ARG A 131 -17.80 3.77 -9.34
N GLY A 132 -16.56 3.65 -8.89
CA GLY A 132 -16.26 3.30 -7.49
C GLY A 132 -16.23 1.79 -7.22
N VAL A 133 -15.02 1.34 -6.90
CA VAL A 133 -14.61 0.13 -6.16
C VAL A 133 -15.57 -1.07 -6.16
N TYR A 134 -15.38 -2.02 -7.07
CA TYR A 134 -15.49 -3.47 -6.79
C TYR A 134 -14.56 -4.23 -7.75
N LEU A 135 -13.42 -4.70 -7.24
CA LEU A 135 -12.59 -5.70 -7.93
C LEU A 135 -13.41 -7.01 -7.99
N HIS A 136 -13.88 -7.40 -9.17
CA HIS A 136 -14.72 -8.58 -9.38
C HIS A 136 -13.85 -9.86 -9.34
N PRO A 137 -14.32 -10.97 -8.75
CA PRO A 137 -13.58 -12.24 -8.68
C PRO A 137 -13.31 -12.95 -10.02
N ASP A 138 -13.76 -12.38 -11.15
CA ASP A 138 -13.48 -12.90 -12.50
C ASP A 138 -12.44 -12.02 -13.19
N TYR A 139 -11.39 -11.67 -12.46
CA TYR A 139 -10.39 -10.68 -12.87
C TYR A 139 -9.70 -11.08 -14.18
N THR A 140 -9.30 -12.35 -14.34
CA THR A 140 -8.67 -12.86 -15.58
C THR A 140 -9.65 -12.90 -16.75
N GLU A 141 -10.87 -13.40 -16.54
CA GLU A 141 -11.87 -13.48 -17.62
C GLU A 141 -12.36 -12.09 -18.07
N ARG A 142 -12.44 -11.11 -17.17
CA ARG A 142 -12.86 -9.73 -17.51
C ARG A 142 -11.74 -8.88 -18.07
N LEU A 143 -10.48 -9.04 -17.63
CA LEU A 143 -9.33 -8.48 -18.34
C LEU A 143 -9.34 -8.96 -19.77
N ALA A 144 -9.48 -10.28 -19.93
CA ALA A 144 -9.40 -10.92 -21.21
C ALA A 144 -10.64 -10.63 -22.07
N LYS A 145 -11.85 -10.46 -21.52
CA LYS A 145 -13.02 -9.98 -22.27
C LYS A 145 -12.92 -8.54 -22.73
N LYS A 146 -12.33 -7.63 -21.93
CA LYS A 146 -12.01 -6.25 -22.37
C LYS A 146 -10.86 -6.22 -23.37
N GLN A 147 -9.92 -7.14 -23.24
CA GLN A 147 -8.78 -7.33 -24.12
C GLN A 147 -8.99 -8.57 -24.97
N LYS A 148 -9.97 -8.53 -25.89
CA LYS A 148 -10.02 -9.53 -26.99
C LYS A 148 -8.66 -9.69 -27.67
N GLU A 149 -7.82 -8.66 -27.58
CA GLU A 149 -6.46 -8.65 -28.05
C GLU A 149 -5.47 -9.49 -27.23
N CYS A 150 -5.71 -9.84 -25.96
CA CYS A 150 -4.76 -10.63 -25.14
C CYS A 150 -4.84 -12.15 -25.31
N TYR A 151 -5.49 -12.59 -26.39
CA TYR A 151 -5.54 -13.99 -26.76
C TYR A 151 -4.69 -14.23 -28.00
N ASP A 152 -4.09 -15.42 -28.08
CA ASP A 152 -3.50 -15.87 -29.32
C ASP A 152 -4.58 -16.33 -30.32
N GLN A 153 -4.16 -16.70 -31.53
CA GLN A 153 -5.04 -17.18 -32.60
C GLN A 153 -5.82 -18.46 -32.25
N ASN A 154 -5.41 -19.19 -31.22
CA ASN A 154 -6.05 -20.42 -30.73
C ASN A 154 -6.99 -20.14 -29.54
N GLY A 155 -7.11 -18.89 -29.10
CA GLY A 155 -7.92 -18.52 -27.95
C GLY A 155 -7.24 -18.76 -26.59
N ASN A 156 -5.91 -18.96 -26.56
CA ASN A 156 -5.17 -19.06 -25.30
C ASN A 156 -4.91 -17.67 -24.71
N ASN A 157 -5.07 -17.51 -23.39
CA ASN A 157 -4.77 -16.26 -22.70
C ASN A 157 -3.24 -16.03 -22.64
N ILE A 158 -2.76 -15.03 -23.38
CA ILE A 158 -1.33 -14.70 -23.48
C ILE A 158 -0.75 -14.29 -22.13
N LEU A 159 -1.52 -13.60 -21.28
CA LEU A 159 -1.06 -13.20 -19.95
C LEU A 159 -0.81 -14.43 -19.06
N ASP A 160 -1.69 -15.43 -19.12
CA ASP A 160 -1.50 -16.68 -18.37
C ASP A 160 -0.31 -17.48 -18.91
N LEU A 161 -0.14 -17.55 -20.23
CA LEU A 161 1.03 -18.17 -20.86
C LEU A 161 2.32 -17.48 -20.42
N TYR A 162 2.34 -16.15 -20.45
CA TYR A 162 3.48 -15.35 -20.00
C TYR A 162 3.80 -15.57 -18.52
N LEU A 163 2.81 -15.49 -17.63
CA LEU A 163 3.02 -15.70 -16.19
C LEU A 163 3.49 -17.13 -15.87
N ASN A 164 3.04 -18.12 -16.63
CA ASN A 164 3.44 -19.52 -16.44
C ASN A 164 4.76 -19.89 -17.11
N HIS A 165 5.28 -19.05 -18.02
CA HIS A 165 6.56 -19.30 -18.69
C HIS A 165 7.73 -19.43 -17.68
N PRO A 166 8.66 -20.40 -17.84
CA PRO A 166 9.75 -20.63 -16.88
C PRO A 166 10.69 -19.44 -16.69
N ASP A 167 10.83 -18.60 -17.73
CA ASP A 167 11.66 -17.40 -17.67
C ASP A 167 11.00 -16.21 -16.98
N THR A 168 9.67 -16.14 -16.95
CA THR A 168 8.99 -15.12 -16.13
C THR A 168 9.12 -15.53 -14.67
N LYS A 169 9.96 -14.83 -13.90
CA LYS A 169 10.23 -15.14 -12.49
C LYS A 169 9.24 -14.47 -11.55
N ALA A 170 8.94 -13.20 -11.80
CA ALA A 170 7.92 -12.46 -11.08
C ALA A 170 7.38 -11.29 -11.91
N VAL A 171 6.16 -10.86 -11.56
CA VAL A 171 5.59 -9.58 -11.95
C VAL A 171 5.31 -8.80 -10.67
N ILE A 172 6.09 -7.75 -10.45
CA ILE A 172 5.99 -6.88 -9.27
C ILE A 172 5.18 -5.64 -9.63
N THR A 173 4.18 -5.35 -8.82
CA THR A 173 3.33 -4.17 -9.00
C THR A 173 2.91 -3.58 -7.64
N THR A 174 2.14 -2.51 -7.62
CA THR A 174 1.45 -2.03 -6.41
C THR A 174 0.01 -2.56 -6.38
N GLN A 175 -0.74 -2.22 -5.33
CA GLN A 175 -2.19 -2.37 -5.14
C GLN A 175 -3.02 -3.26 -6.10
N GLY A 176 -3.89 -4.07 -5.49
CA GLY A 176 -5.16 -4.47 -6.10
C GLY A 176 -5.05 -5.43 -7.27
N HIS A 177 -5.12 -6.73 -6.98
CA HIS A 177 -5.40 -7.77 -7.96
C HIS A 177 -5.90 -9.07 -7.35
N ASP A 178 -6.68 -9.78 -8.16
CA ASP A 178 -7.13 -11.14 -7.90
C ASP A 178 -6.49 -12.15 -8.86
N VAL A 179 -5.29 -11.83 -9.36
CA VAL A 179 -4.55 -12.77 -10.21
C VAL A 179 -4.12 -13.96 -9.36
N SER A 180 -4.71 -15.12 -9.64
CA SER A 180 -4.41 -16.38 -8.98
C SER A 180 -3.07 -17.01 -9.41
N ASN A 181 -2.21 -16.27 -10.12
CA ASN A 181 -0.86 -16.71 -10.48
C ASN A 181 0.15 -16.43 -9.36
N LYS A 182 0.98 -17.42 -9.01
CA LYS A 182 1.93 -17.33 -7.89
C LYS A 182 3.08 -16.34 -8.11
N LYS A 183 3.29 -15.90 -9.36
CA LYS A 183 4.35 -14.98 -9.76
C LYS A 183 3.90 -13.52 -9.80
N GLY A 184 2.61 -13.24 -9.63
CA GLY A 184 2.10 -11.88 -9.47
C GLY A 184 2.20 -11.44 -8.00
N HIS A 185 2.88 -10.33 -7.74
CA HIS A 185 3.10 -9.81 -6.40
C HIS A 185 2.80 -8.32 -6.31
N SER A 186 2.11 -7.92 -5.24
CA SER A 186 2.01 -6.52 -4.84
C SER A 186 3.06 -6.20 -3.78
N ILE A 187 3.73 -5.07 -3.93
CA ILE A 187 4.55 -4.46 -2.87
C ILE A 187 3.73 -3.45 -2.08
N ALA A 188 4.24 -3.09 -0.90
CA ALA A 188 3.59 -2.15 0.01
C ALA A 188 3.37 -0.78 -0.61
N LEU A 189 2.26 -0.12 -0.25
CA LEU A 189 2.08 1.31 -0.52
C LEU A 189 2.83 2.21 0.47
N GLY A 190 3.38 1.77 1.59
CA GLY A 190 4.18 2.67 2.44
C GLY A 190 3.49 4.00 2.82
N LEU A 191 4.22 5.12 2.78
CA LEU A 191 3.75 6.44 3.24
C LEU A 191 3.51 7.46 2.11
N GLU A 192 2.66 8.46 2.41
CA GLU A 192 2.22 9.49 1.46
C GLU A 192 3.21 10.67 1.32
N GLY A 193 4.48 10.37 1.03
CA GLY A 193 5.50 11.36 0.71
C GLY A 193 6.30 11.90 1.91
N TYR A 194 7.21 12.82 1.61
CA TYR A 194 8.33 13.19 2.50
C TYR A 194 7.91 13.76 3.86
N VAL A 195 6.84 14.56 3.92
CA VAL A 195 6.44 15.21 5.18
C VAL A 195 6.00 14.16 6.21
N GLN A 196 5.20 13.17 5.78
CA GLN A 196 4.74 12.05 6.61
C GLN A 196 5.91 11.18 7.04
N VAL A 197 6.83 10.87 6.12
CA VAL A 197 8.07 10.13 6.40
C VAL A 197 8.87 10.82 7.50
N HIS A 198 9.09 12.13 7.36
CA HIS A 198 9.84 12.91 8.34
C HIS A 198 9.15 12.92 9.72
N MET A 199 7.84 13.18 9.76
CA MET A 199 7.08 13.15 11.02
C MET A 199 7.14 11.79 11.72
N ILE A 200 6.89 10.71 10.97
CA ILE A 200 6.93 9.34 11.51
C ILE A 200 8.33 8.98 11.98
N SER A 201 9.37 9.29 11.22
CA SER A 201 10.77 9.05 11.59
C SER A 201 11.13 9.74 12.91
N ARG A 202 10.80 11.04 13.04
CA ARG A 202 10.99 11.80 14.29
C ARG A 202 10.26 11.19 15.47
N LEU A 203 9.00 10.79 15.28
CA LEU A 203 8.21 10.17 16.34
C LEU A 203 8.75 8.80 16.73
N LEU A 204 9.20 7.97 15.78
CA LEU A 204 9.81 6.67 16.05
C LEU A 204 11.08 6.81 16.91
N GLN A 205 11.93 7.80 16.60
CA GLN A 205 13.14 8.08 17.38
C GLN A 205 12.83 8.51 18.82
N GLN A 206 11.73 9.22 19.03
CA GLN A 206 11.30 9.71 20.34
C GLN A 206 10.47 8.68 21.11
N GLN A 207 9.89 7.68 20.44
CA GLN A 207 9.07 6.66 21.07
C GLN A 207 9.92 5.79 21.98
N GLN A 208 9.51 5.73 23.25
CA GLN A 208 9.97 4.67 24.15
C GLN A 208 8.99 3.50 24.08
N PRO A 209 9.46 2.25 24.30
CA PRO A 209 8.56 1.13 24.55
C PRO A 209 7.82 1.41 25.86
N ARG A 210 6.66 2.08 25.84
CA ARG A 210 5.97 2.53 27.06
C ARG A 210 4.45 2.58 26.97
N GLN A 211 3.88 2.22 28.13
CA GLN A 211 2.52 2.33 28.65
C GLN A 211 1.40 1.62 27.86
N PRO A 212 0.43 0.98 28.54
CA PRO A 212 -0.72 0.39 27.89
C PRO A 212 -1.49 1.47 27.13
N ARG A 213 -1.83 1.20 25.87
CA ARG A 213 -2.56 2.11 24.99
C ARG A 213 -3.98 2.28 25.54
N PRO A 214 -4.36 3.49 26.01
CA PRO A 214 -5.62 3.67 26.71
C PRO A 214 -6.82 3.68 25.76
N VAL A 215 -6.61 3.97 24.48
CA VAL A 215 -7.68 4.10 23.49
C VAL A 215 -7.89 2.76 22.79
N PRO A 216 -9.06 2.09 22.96
CA PRO A 216 -9.30 0.80 22.32
C PRO A 216 -9.43 0.93 20.81
N LEU A 217 -10.13 1.95 20.31
CA LEU A 217 -10.34 2.19 18.89
C LEU A 217 -10.34 3.68 18.59
N TYR A 218 -9.53 4.09 17.62
CA TYR A 218 -9.52 5.44 17.06
C TYR A 218 -10.18 5.45 15.68
N ILE A 219 -11.01 6.46 15.42
CA ILE A 219 -11.70 6.60 14.14
C ILE A 219 -11.43 7.98 13.58
N SER A 220 -10.72 8.00 12.45
CA SER A 220 -10.48 9.21 11.68
C SER A 220 -11.30 9.15 10.39
N TYR A 221 -12.12 10.17 10.15
CA TYR A 221 -12.99 10.24 8.97
C TYR A 221 -12.78 11.54 8.21
N ARG A 222 -12.93 11.48 6.89
CA ARG A 222 -12.90 12.66 6.00
C ARG A 222 -14.32 12.95 5.51
N GLU A 223 -14.69 14.22 5.45
CA GLU A 223 -16.00 14.63 4.93
C GLU A 223 -16.16 14.49 3.41
N ARG A 224 -15.11 14.08 2.68
CA ARG A 224 -15.22 13.89 1.22
C ARG A 224 -16.05 12.64 0.88
N ASP A 225 -16.90 12.84 -0.12
CA ASP A 225 -17.95 11.95 -0.61
C ASP A 225 -17.59 10.47 -0.64
N PHE A 226 -18.61 9.66 -0.31
CA PHE A 226 -18.64 8.20 -0.29
C PHE A 226 -17.93 7.55 0.91
N ARG A 227 -18.66 7.44 2.05
CA ARG A 227 -18.58 6.40 3.12
C ARG A 227 -18.63 6.91 4.58
N ILE A 228 -19.18 8.09 4.86
CA ILE A 228 -19.44 8.54 6.25
C ILE A 228 -20.71 7.88 6.83
N ALA A 229 -21.74 7.67 6.00
CA ALA A 229 -23.02 7.13 6.43
C ALA A 229 -22.93 5.78 7.19
N PRO A 230 -22.03 4.82 6.85
CA PRO A 230 -21.90 3.57 7.60
C PRO A 230 -21.10 3.70 8.91
N LEU A 231 -20.28 4.75 9.10
CA LEU A 231 -19.38 4.86 10.26
C LEU A 231 -20.01 5.61 11.44
N GLN A 232 -20.95 6.53 11.21
CA GLN A 232 -21.63 7.23 12.31
C GLN A 232 -22.42 6.30 13.26
N PRO A 233 -23.14 5.27 12.80
CA PRO A 233 -23.78 4.30 13.69
C PRO A 233 -22.77 3.52 14.56
N LEU A 234 -21.56 3.30 14.05
CA LEU A 234 -20.52 2.52 14.72
C LEU A 234 -20.03 3.20 16.00
N HIS A 235 -19.90 4.53 15.99
CA HIS A 235 -19.46 5.31 17.16
C HIS A 235 -20.43 5.18 18.33
N LYS A 236 -21.73 5.34 18.04
CA LYS A 236 -22.79 5.19 19.04
C LYS A 236 -22.84 3.76 19.57
N ARG A 237 -22.69 2.77 18.69
CA ARG A 237 -22.70 1.35 19.05
C ARG A 237 -21.53 0.95 19.95
N LEU A 238 -20.34 1.50 19.70
CA LEU A 238 -19.11 1.18 20.43
C LEU A 238 -18.86 2.10 21.64
N GLN A 239 -19.70 3.11 21.86
CA GLN A 239 -19.57 4.11 22.94
C GLN A 239 -18.20 4.80 22.93
N ILE A 240 -17.66 5.06 21.74
CA ILE A 240 -16.34 5.70 21.60
C ILE A 240 -16.48 7.19 21.98
N PRO A 241 -15.68 7.71 22.92
CA PRO A 241 -15.74 9.11 23.30
C PRO A 241 -15.53 10.05 22.12
N ASN A 242 -16.29 11.14 22.06
CA ASN A 242 -16.21 12.13 20.98
C ASN A 242 -14.82 12.78 20.85
N SER A 243 -14.00 12.79 21.92
CA SER A 243 -12.61 13.26 21.89
C SER A 243 -11.69 12.42 20.99
N TYR A 244 -12.10 11.21 20.61
CA TYR A 244 -11.38 10.33 19.68
C TYR A 244 -11.95 10.40 18.25
N GLN A 245 -12.74 11.43 17.97
CA GLN A 245 -13.26 11.76 16.65
C GLN A 245 -12.54 13.02 16.17
N ARG A 246 -11.86 12.93 15.03
CA ARG A 246 -11.35 14.11 14.33
C ARG A 246 -11.73 14.04 12.84
N PRO A 247 -12.25 15.13 12.26
CA PRO A 247 -12.24 15.30 10.82
C PRO A 247 -10.79 15.25 10.31
N TRP A 248 -10.55 14.55 9.20
CA TRP A 248 -9.28 14.59 8.48
C TRP A 248 -8.96 16.02 8.03
N GLY A 249 -7.80 16.54 8.45
CA GLY A 249 -6.99 17.54 7.73
C GLY A 249 -5.56 16.98 7.66
N PRO A 250 -4.85 17.01 6.50
CA PRO A 250 -4.61 18.17 5.62
C PRO A 250 -4.61 17.85 4.11
N ASP A 251 -5.42 16.94 3.60
CA ASP A 251 -5.45 16.67 2.14
C ASP A 251 -6.12 17.80 1.31
N SER A 252 -6.64 18.85 1.92
CA SER A 252 -6.90 20.12 1.22
C SER A 252 -5.59 20.81 0.81
N VAL A 253 -4.50 20.54 1.52
CA VAL A 253 -3.20 21.23 1.40
C VAL A 253 -2.33 20.61 0.31
N GLN A 254 -2.29 19.29 0.14
CA GLN A 254 -1.56 18.72 -1.01
C GLN A 254 -2.17 19.21 -2.35
N GLN A 255 -3.50 19.37 -2.43
CA GLN A 255 -4.10 19.92 -3.66
C GLN A 255 -3.88 21.43 -3.84
N GLU A 256 -3.72 22.23 -2.80
CA GLU A 256 -3.41 23.67 -2.93
C GLU A 256 -1.91 23.95 -3.09
N VAL A 257 -1.02 23.15 -2.50
CA VAL A 257 0.44 23.26 -2.65
C VAL A 257 0.93 22.63 -3.97
N LEU A 258 0.22 21.63 -4.52
CA LEU A 258 0.58 20.98 -5.79
C LEU A 258 -0.15 21.54 -7.03
N ARG A 259 -1.22 22.34 -6.87
CA ARG A 259 -1.85 23.08 -7.98
C ARG A 259 -0.92 24.10 -8.66
N PRO A 260 -0.01 24.80 -7.96
CA PRO A 260 0.99 25.65 -8.61
C PRO A 260 2.02 24.84 -9.39
N LEU A 261 2.39 23.64 -8.93
CA LEU A 261 3.47 22.86 -9.55
C LEU A 261 3.04 22.14 -10.84
N SER A 262 1.79 21.66 -10.91
CA SER A 262 1.26 20.97 -12.10
C SER A 262 0.92 21.90 -13.27
N GLN A 263 0.73 23.21 -13.02
CA GLN A 263 0.61 24.23 -14.08
C GLN A 263 1.97 24.74 -14.59
N VAL A 264 3.09 24.32 -13.97
CA VAL A 264 4.44 24.86 -14.25
C VAL A 264 5.26 24.03 -15.25
N VAL A 265 4.78 22.88 -15.72
CA VAL A 265 5.56 22.01 -16.65
C VAL A 265 5.32 22.33 -18.15
N ARG A 266 4.56 23.37 -18.47
CA ARG A 266 4.57 23.96 -19.81
C ARG A 266 4.93 25.43 -19.68
N ILE A 267 6.21 25.79 -19.83
CA ILE A 267 6.71 26.98 -20.56
C ILE A 267 8.25 27.04 -20.44
N ARG A 268 8.87 27.38 -21.56
CA ARG A 268 10.30 27.34 -21.88
C ARG A 268 11.18 28.21 -20.98
N ARG A 269 12.46 27.82 -20.90
CA ARG A 269 13.64 28.59 -20.43
C ARG A 269 13.44 30.11 -20.55
N GLY A 270 13.28 30.81 -19.43
CA GLY A 270 13.19 32.28 -19.45
C GLY A 270 12.79 32.99 -18.17
N ILE A 271 12.41 32.30 -17.09
CA ILE A 271 11.85 32.98 -15.92
C ILE A 271 12.47 32.48 -14.61
N LEU A 272 13.73 32.87 -14.36
CA LEU A 272 14.31 32.84 -13.00
C LEU A 272 13.86 34.07 -12.17
N TYR A 273 13.29 35.10 -12.79
CA TYR A 273 12.96 36.36 -12.13
C TYR A 273 11.57 36.39 -11.45
N PHE A 274 10.63 35.53 -11.86
CA PHE A 274 9.27 35.51 -11.29
C PHE A 274 9.13 34.59 -10.07
N TRP A 275 10.10 33.70 -9.85
CA TRP A 275 10.14 32.77 -8.71
C TRP A 275 10.38 33.45 -7.35
N ARG A 276 10.98 34.65 -7.33
CA ARG A 276 11.33 35.35 -6.08
C ARG A 276 10.18 36.17 -5.46
N HIS A 277 9.03 36.29 -6.13
CA HIS A 277 7.91 37.14 -5.65
C HIS A 277 6.65 36.39 -5.22
N LYS A 278 6.43 35.13 -5.65
CA LYS A 278 5.16 34.42 -5.36
C LYS A 278 5.21 33.45 -4.17
N ILE A 279 6.40 33.04 -3.73
CA ILE A 279 6.59 32.26 -2.48
C ILE A 279 6.25 33.11 -1.23
N ARG A 280 6.12 34.43 -1.36
CA ARG A 280 5.81 35.35 -0.26
C ARG A 280 4.34 35.43 0.17
N ARG A 281 3.44 34.57 -0.34
CA ARG A 281 1.98 34.71 -0.12
C ARG A 281 1.23 33.47 0.40
N LEU A 282 1.93 32.48 0.96
CA LEU A 282 1.30 31.62 1.96
C LEU A 282 1.69 32.16 3.35
N PRO A 283 0.75 32.47 4.24
CA PRO A 283 1.10 32.93 5.57
C PRO A 283 1.83 31.81 6.31
N LEU A 284 3.02 32.09 6.83
CA LEU A 284 3.86 31.18 7.65
C LEU A 284 3.06 30.44 8.75
N ASN A 285 1.96 31.02 9.21
CA ASN A 285 1.07 30.44 10.21
C ASN A 285 0.34 29.18 9.71
N SER A 286 0.05 29.09 8.41
CA SER A 286 -0.65 27.94 7.83
C SER A 286 0.22 26.68 7.81
N ASP A 287 1.48 26.79 7.37
CA ASP A 287 2.44 25.66 7.37
C ASP A 287 2.68 25.12 8.79
N MET A 288 2.79 26.01 9.78
CA MET A 288 2.95 25.63 11.18
C MET A 288 1.72 24.90 11.73
N GLN A 289 0.51 25.36 11.38
CA GLN A 289 -0.73 24.70 11.79
C GLN A 289 -0.85 23.30 11.17
N ILE A 290 -0.48 23.14 9.90
CA ILE A 290 -0.49 21.84 9.21
C ILE A 290 0.44 20.83 9.87
N LEU A 291 1.65 21.26 10.23
CA LEU A 291 2.60 20.41 10.94
C LEU A 291 2.08 20.05 12.34
N GLN A 292 1.45 20.99 13.04
CA GLN A 292 0.84 20.73 14.35
C GLN A 292 -0.30 19.72 14.25
N ASP A 293 -1.20 19.88 13.28
CA ASP A 293 -2.33 18.96 13.06
C ASP A 293 -1.84 17.55 12.70
N GLY A 294 -0.81 17.44 11.84
CA GLY A 294 -0.19 16.17 11.48
C GLY A 294 0.49 15.48 12.66
N MET A 295 1.25 16.23 13.47
CA MET A 295 1.89 15.69 14.68
C MET A 295 0.85 15.23 15.70
N GLN A 296 -0.25 15.97 15.84
CA GLN A 296 -1.36 15.58 16.72
C GLN A 296 -2.08 14.33 16.19
N TYR A 297 -2.26 14.20 14.89
CA TYR A 297 -2.80 12.98 14.28
C TYR A 297 -1.95 11.75 14.63
N PHE A 298 -0.65 11.79 14.37
CA PHE A 298 0.22 10.65 14.68
C PHE A 298 0.34 10.38 16.18
N HIS A 299 0.28 11.43 17.01
CA HIS A 299 0.16 11.28 18.46
C HIS A 299 -1.09 10.48 18.81
N ASP A 300 -2.27 10.87 18.34
CA ASP A 300 -3.54 10.18 18.62
C ASP A 300 -3.52 8.74 18.12
N VAL A 301 -3.01 8.51 16.90
CA VAL A 301 -2.83 7.17 16.34
C VAL A 301 -1.96 6.33 17.26
N SER A 302 -0.79 6.81 17.68
CA SER A 302 0.16 6.06 18.53
C SER A 302 -0.38 5.67 19.90
N HIS A 303 -1.44 6.33 20.39
CA HIS A 303 -2.10 6.03 21.67
C HIS A 303 -3.26 5.03 21.55
N ALA A 304 -3.62 4.63 20.32
CA ALA A 304 -4.73 3.72 20.05
C ALA A 304 -4.27 2.29 19.81
N LYS A 305 -5.00 1.31 20.34
CA LYS A 305 -4.78 -0.12 20.06
C LYS A 305 -5.11 -0.43 18.60
N PHE A 306 -6.29 0.03 18.17
CA PHE A 306 -6.78 -0.13 16.81
C PHE A 306 -7.13 1.21 16.19
N MET A 307 -7.09 1.26 14.86
CA MET A 307 -7.72 2.34 14.10
C MET A 307 -8.38 1.77 12.83
N LEU A 308 -9.55 2.32 12.48
CA LEU A 308 -10.25 1.91 11.26
C LEU A 308 -9.53 2.41 10.01
N SER A 309 -9.42 1.52 9.02
CA SER A 309 -8.91 1.86 7.70
C SER A 309 -9.91 1.46 6.61
N PRO A 310 -11.01 2.22 6.48
CA PRO A 310 -11.99 1.98 5.44
C PRO A 310 -11.32 2.10 4.07
N VAL A 311 -11.69 1.24 3.14
CA VAL A 311 -11.16 1.23 1.77
C VAL A 311 -11.19 2.63 1.15
N GLY A 312 -10.07 3.08 0.57
CA GLY A 312 -9.97 4.34 -0.17
C GLY A 312 -10.21 4.14 -1.66
N TRP A 313 -9.27 4.62 -2.47
CA TRP A 313 -9.13 4.25 -3.89
C TRP A 313 -8.76 2.77 -4.05
N GLY A 314 -7.86 2.29 -3.19
CA GLY A 314 -7.53 0.89 -3.00
C GLY A 314 -7.82 0.43 -1.55
N MET A 315 -7.75 -0.88 -1.35
CA MET A 315 -7.79 -1.49 -0.02
C MET A 315 -6.47 -1.27 0.74
N ASP A 316 -5.37 -1.31 -0.01
CA ASP A 316 -4.05 -0.94 0.48
C ASP A 316 -3.91 0.59 0.38
N CYS A 317 -3.90 1.29 1.51
CA CYS A 317 -3.85 2.74 1.57
C CYS A 317 -2.77 3.21 2.55
N TYR A 318 -2.31 4.45 2.39
CA TYR A 318 -1.26 5.05 3.21
C TYR A 318 -1.51 4.92 4.71
N ARG A 319 -2.78 5.09 5.12
CA ARG A 319 -3.21 4.94 6.52
C ARG A 319 -2.85 3.59 7.12
N ASN A 320 -2.91 2.51 6.34
CA ASN A 320 -2.51 1.17 6.81
C ASN A 320 -1.08 1.20 7.36
N TYR A 321 -0.16 1.77 6.61
CA TYR A 321 1.25 1.85 6.98
C TYR A 321 1.50 2.89 8.06
N GLU A 322 0.85 4.05 8.02
CA GLU A 322 0.93 5.06 9.08
C GLU A 322 0.60 4.46 10.45
N MET A 323 -0.49 3.70 10.55
CA MET A 323 -0.86 2.98 11.76
C MET A 323 0.20 1.95 12.16
N LEU A 324 0.65 1.11 11.21
CA LEU A 324 1.66 0.08 11.48
C LEU A 324 2.99 0.68 11.97
N TYR A 325 3.46 1.76 11.34
CA TYR A 325 4.63 2.51 11.82
C TYR A 325 4.41 3.08 13.21
N MET A 326 3.21 3.58 13.54
CA MET A 326 2.85 4.05 14.89
C MET A 326 2.49 2.92 15.87
N GLY A 327 2.54 1.66 15.44
CA GLY A 327 2.26 0.47 16.25
C GLY A 327 0.79 0.24 16.53
N THR A 328 -0.08 0.97 15.85
CA THR A 328 -1.54 0.86 15.91
C THR A 328 -1.98 -0.20 14.92
N ILE A 329 -2.92 -1.04 15.30
CA ILE A 329 -3.38 -2.15 14.47
C ILE A 329 -4.45 -1.63 13.49
N PRO A 330 -4.23 -1.72 12.16
CA PRO A 330 -5.25 -1.42 11.17
C PRO A 330 -6.44 -2.38 11.27
N VAL A 331 -7.67 -1.85 11.27
CA VAL A 331 -8.89 -2.65 11.08
C VAL A 331 -9.41 -2.46 9.65
N ILE A 332 -9.25 -3.49 8.83
CA ILE A 332 -9.56 -3.47 7.39
C ILE A 332 -10.76 -4.35 7.09
N GLU A 333 -11.78 -3.76 6.43
CA GLU A 333 -12.97 -4.49 6.00
C GLU A 333 -12.70 -5.30 4.73
N THR A 334 -12.80 -6.63 4.77
CA THR A 334 -12.55 -7.51 3.61
C THR A 334 -13.74 -7.59 2.67
N ARG A 335 -14.97 -7.34 3.15
CA ARG A 335 -16.23 -7.51 2.40
C ARG A 335 -16.39 -8.92 1.81
N ASN A 336 -16.04 -9.94 2.58
CA ASN A 336 -16.01 -11.34 2.17
C ASN A 336 -15.04 -11.65 1.01
N ARG A 337 -14.05 -10.77 0.76
CA ARG A 337 -12.99 -11.01 -0.22
C ARG A 337 -11.85 -11.74 0.46
N THR A 338 -11.79 -13.06 0.29
CA THR A 338 -10.76 -13.91 0.90
C THR A 338 -9.72 -14.43 -0.09
N HIS A 339 -9.96 -14.25 -1.39
CA HIS A 339 -9.12 -14.82 -2.45
C HIS A 339 -8.13 -13.83 -3.06
N ASP A 340 -8.31 -12.53 -2.83
CA ASP A 340 -7.44 -11.54 -3.44
C ASP A 340 -5.99 -11.71 -2.98
N ARG A 341 -5.05 -11.65 -3.92
CA ARG A 341 -3.64 -11.83 -3.58
C ARG A 341 -2.96 -10.60 -3.04
N TRP A 342 -3.55 -9.43 -3.26
CA TRP A 342 -2.98 -8.19 -2.73
C TRP A 342 -2.93 -8.20 -1.19
N PHE A 343 -3.82 -8.93 -0.50
CA PHE A 343 -3.78 -9.09 0.97
C PHE A 343 -2.43 -9.60 1.48
N ARG A 344 -1.67 -10.34 0.64
CA ARG A 344 -0.34 -10.86 0.98
C ARG A 344 0.68 -9.78 1.33
N VAL A 345 0.43 -8.54 0.90
CA VAL A 345 1.24 -7.39 1.33
C VAL A 345 1.23 -7.25 2.86
N PHE A 346 0.12 -7.64 3.50
CA PHE A 346 -0.08 -7.65 4.94
C PHE A 346 0.19 -8.99 5.63
N ASP A 347 0.58 -10.04 4.90
CA ASP A 347 1.03 -11.28 5.54
C ASP A 347 2.16 -10.97 6.52
N ASP A 348 2.16 -11.61 7.67
CA ASP A 348 3.13 -11.38 8.76
C ASP A 348 3.17 -9.92 9.27
N LEU A 349 2.15 -9.12 9.03
CA LEU A 349 1.94 -7.80 9.67
C LEU A 349 0.70 -7.84 10.58
N PRO A 350 0.67 -7.04 11.67
CA PRO A 350 -0.44 -7.03 12.60
C PRO A 350 -1.60 -6.21 12.05
N VAL A 351 -2.43 -6.86 11.23
CA VAL A 351 -3.66 -6.31 10.67
C VAL A 351 -4.85 -7.11 11.17
N ALA A 352 -5.92 -6.40 11.54
CA ALA A 352 -7.18 -6.96 11.97
C ALA A 352 -8.18 -6.94 10.81
N PHE A 353 -8.31 -8.07 10.12
CA PHE A 353 -9.28 -8.22 9.04
C PHE A 353 -10.66 -8.53 9.59
N ILE A 354 -11.68 -7.85 9.09
CA ILE A 354 -13.08 -8.08 9.44
C ILE A 354 -13.94 -8.13 8.19
N ASP A 355 -14.94 -9.01 8.12
CA ASP A 355 -15.78 -9.11 6.93
C ASP A 355 -16.57 -7.84 6.66
N HIS A 356 -17.22 -7.33 7.70
CA HIS A 356 -17.98 -6.10 7.68
C HIS A 356 -17.79 -5.33 8.98
N TYR A 357 -17.70 -3.99 8.90
CA TYR A 357 -17.63 -3.16 10.11
C TYR A 357 -18.87 -3.30 11.01
N ASP A 358 -19.98 -3.80 10.49
CA ASP A 358 -21.17 -4.14 11.30
C ASP A 358 -20.90 -5.23 12.35
N ASN A 359 -19.92 -6.09 12.11
CA ASN A 359 -19.51 -7.13 13.06
C ASN A 359 -18.56 -6.60 14.15
N LEU A 360 -18.12 -5.34 14.04
CA LEU A 360 -17.17 -4.75 14.98
C LEU A 360 -17.88 -4.43 16.30
N THR A 361 -17.37 -5.05 17.38
CA THR A 361 -17.84 -4.90 18.77
C THR A 361 -16.65 -4.80 19.72
N ASN A 362 -16.84 -4.27 20.93
CA ASN A 362 -15.78 -4.23 21.96
C ASN A 362 -15.23 -5.63 22.27
N LYS A 363 -16.10 -6.64 22.35
CA LYS A 363 -15.70 -8.04 22.54
C LYS A 363 -14.82 -8.56 21.39
N TRP A 364 -15.18 -8.22 20.15
CA TRP A 364 -14.36 -8.59 18.99
C TRP A 364 -12.97 -7.94 19.07
N LEU A 365 -12.90 -6.64 19.37
CA LEU A 365 -11.63 -5.90 19.52
C LEU A 365 -10.75 -6.52 20.61
N GLU A 366 -11.32 -6.89 21.76
CA GLU A 366 -10.58 -7.52 22.85
C GLU A 366 -9.99 -8.89 22.46
N VAL A 367 -10.78 -9.74 21.79
CA VAL A 367 -10.34 -11.06 21.32
C VAL A 367 -9.25 -10.90 20.28
N GLU A 368 -9.48 -10.02 19.31
CA GLU A 368 -8.55 -9.79 18.20
C GLU A 368 -7.24 -9.17 18.68
N TYR A 369 -7.29 -8.28 19.67
CA TYR A 369 -6.09 -7.68 20.24
C TYR A 369 -5.18 -8.74 20.86
N ARG A 370 -5.78 -9.65 21.65
CA ARG A 370 -5.03 -10.75 22.28
C ARG A 370 -4.41 -11.67 21.23
N ARG A 371 -5.18 -12.03 20.19
CA ARG A 371 -4.67 -12.83 19.06
C ARG A 371 -3.46 -12.14 18.44
N ILE A 372 -3.58 -10.83 18.17
CA ILE A 372 -2.51 -10.08 17.52
C ILE A 372 -1.28 -9.95 18.41
N LEU A 373 -1.44 -9.63 19.69
CA LEU A 373 -0.32 -9.49 20.63
C LEU A 373 0.50 -10.79 20.82
N GLN A 374 -0.12 -11.94 20.63
CA GLN A 374 0.54 -13.25 20.69
C GLN A 374 1.26 -13.65 19.40
N GLY A 375 0.99 -12.94 18.30
CA GLY A 375 1.57 -13.19 17.00
C GLY A 375 3.06 -12.86 16.91
N SER A 376 3.68 -13.36 15.84
CA SER A 376 5.02 -12.96 15.39
C SER A 376 4.88 -12.20 14.08
N TYR A 377 5.59 -11.08 13.94
CA TYR A 377 5.45 -10.18 12.80
C TYR A 377 6.81 -9.82 12.22
N ARG A 378 6.83 -9.60 10.91
CA ARG A 378 7.99 -9.17 10.13
C ARG A 378 7.91 -7.67 9.87
N TRP A 379 8.31 -6.89 10.87
CA TRP A 379 8.28 -5.42 10.82
C TRP A 379 9.17 -4.82 9.72
N GLU A 380 10.13 -5.58 9.25
CA GLU A 380 11.04 -5.29 8.14
C GLU A 380 10.25 -5.08 6.84
N LYS A 381 9.04 -5.67 6.71
CA LYS A 381 8.11 -5.38 5.59
C LYS A 381 7.69 -3.91 5.51
N LEU A 382 7.87 -3.15 6.59
CA LEU A 382 7.70 -1.69 6.63
C LEU A 382 9.00 -0.96 6.24
N THR A 383 9.93 -1.60 5.56
CA THR A 383 11.14 -0.95 5.04
C THR A 383 11.21 -1.14 3.54
N LYS A 384 11.78 -0.15 2.86
CA LYS A 384 12.04 -0.20 1.43
C LYS A 384 13.00 -1.33 1.10
N GLN A 385 14.05 -1.51 1.90
CA GLN A 385 15.07 -2.54 1.70
C GLN A 385 14.48 -3.95 1.68
N TYR A 386 13.47 -4.23 2.51
CA TYR A 386 12.79 -5.53 2.47
C TYR A 386 12.21 -5.82 1.08
N TRP A 387 11.50 -4.86 0.48
CA TRP A 387 10.86 -5.05 -0.82
C TRP A 387 11.86 -5.09 -1.96
N VAL A 388 12.97 -4.36 -1.83
CA VAL A 388 14.11 -4.47 -2.75
C VAL A 388 14.67 -5.90 -2.71
N ASN A 389 14.99 -6.42 -1.52
CA ASN A 389 15.52 -7.77 -1.35
C ASN A 389 14.51 -8.85 -1.82
N PHE A 390 13.23 -8.67 -1.49
CA PHE A 390 12.16 -9.56 -1.94
C PHE A 390 12.12 -9.67 -3.47
N THR A 391 12.27 -8.55 -4.16
CA THR A 391 12.25 -8.51 -5.63
C THR A 391 13.54 -9.07 -6.23
N LYS A 392 14.68 -8.83 -5.59
CA LYS A 392 15.98 -9.34 -6.05
C LYS A 392 16.09 -10.86 -6.00
N ALA A 393 15.49 -11.48 -4.98
CA ALA A 393 15.51 -12.93 -4.77
C ALA A 393 14.82 -13.77 -5.87
N PHE A 394 14.20 -13.16 -6.89
CA PHE A 394 13.61 -13.89 -8.01
C PHE A 394 14.60 -14.17 -9.15
N VAL A 395 15.74 -13.48 -9.20
CA VAL A 395 16.75 -13.59 -10.27
C VAL A 395 18.18 -13.73 -9.75
N GLU A 396 18.42 -13.44 -8.47
CA GLU A 396 19.60 -13.86 -7.71
C GLU A 396 19.44 -15.31 -7.23
#